data_AF-A0A382LAT7-F1
#
_entry.id   AF-A0A382LAT7-F1
#
_cell.length_a   1.000
_cell.length_b   1.000
_cell.length_c   1.000
_cell.angle_alpha   90.00
_cell.angle_beta   90.00
_cell.angle_gamma   90.00
#
_symmetry.space_group_name_H-M   'P 1'
#
loop_
_entity.id
_entity.type
_entity.pdbx_description
1 polymer ?
#
loop_
_entity_poly.entity_id
_entity_poly.type
_entity_poly.pdbx_seq_one_letter_code
_entity_poly.pdbx_strand_id
1 'polypeptide(L)'
;MRKLNEKTVCDLLNKIVEYEMAGVVRYAHSSLMVTGPYRIPIVTFLQEQANESLQHALQAGELITGMDGHPSQIIANIKESHDHSVKQILQEGLDHELNSINLYKELLVEVDNAS
;
A
#
# COMPACT_ATOMS: atom_id res chain seq x y z
N MET A 1 29.55 -3.02 -6.35
CA MET A 1 28.26 -3.02 -5.63
C MET A 1 28.41 -2.17 -4.39
N ARG A 2 27.42 -1.33 -4.09
CA ARG A 2 27.35 -0.55 -2.85
C ARG A 2 27.01 -1.49 -1.69
N LYS A 3 27.47 -1.20 -0.47
CA LYS A 3 27.02 -1.96 0.70
C LYS A 3 25.56 -1.65 0.99
N LEU A 4 24.72 -2.68 1.13
CA LEU A 4 23.33 -2.52 1.53
C LEU A 4 23.24 -1.88 2.93
N ASN A 5 22.38 -0.88 3.08
CA ASN A 5 22.05 -0.33 4.40
C ASN A 5 20.73 -0.93 4.88
N GLU A 6 20.82 -2.09 5.52
CA GLU A 6 19.67 -2.85 6.02
C GLU A 6 18.76 -2.01 6.91
N LYS A 7 19.31 -1.11 7.74
CA LYS A 7 18.50 -0.23 8.57
C LYS A 7 17.61 0.69 7.73
N THR A 8 18.20 1.38 6.74
CA THR A 8 17.44 2.27 5.85
C THR A 8 16.40 1.48 5.04
N VAL A 9 16.75 0.29 4.57
CA VAL A 9 15.84 -0.58 3.82
C VAL A 9 14.68 -1.04 4.70
N CYS A 10 14.95 -1.50 5.93
CA CYS A 10 13.91 -1.85 6.91
C CYS A 10 13.00 -0.67 7.24
N ASP A 11 13.55 0.54 7.41
CA ASP A 11 12.77 1.74 7.68
C ASP A 11 11.84 2.09 6.50
N LEU A 12 12.32 1.94 5.25
CA LEU A 12 11.50 2.14 4.04
C LEU A 12 10.44 1.06 3.87
N LEU A 13 10.80 -0.21 4.05
CA LEU A 13 9.86 -1.32 4.01
C LEU A 13 8.78 -1.17 5.07
N ASN A 14 9.11 -0.67 6.27
CA ASN A 14 8.11 -0.42 7.30
C ASN A 14 7.11 0.66 6.87
N LYS A 15 7.56 1.74 6.22
CA LYS A 15 6.64 2.73 5.64
C LYS A 15 5.75 2.11 4.57
N ILE A 16 6.29 1.22 3.74
CA ILE A 16 5.52 0.47 2.73
C ILE A 16 4.47 -0.40 3.41
N VAL A 17 4.83 -1.18 4.44
CA VAL A 17 3.87 -1.99 5.23
C VAL A 17 2.74 -1.12 5.77
N GLU A 18 3.06 0.00 6.43
CA GLU A 18 2.06 0.90 6.99
C GLU A 18 1.13 1.49 5.91
N TYR A 19 1.67 1.81 4.73
CA TYR A 19 0.93 2.38 3.62
C TYR A 19 0.05 1.36 2.91
N GLU A 20 0.56 0.15 2.67
CA GLU A 20 -0.19 -0.95 2.08
C GLU A 20 -1.31 -1.44 3.01
N MET A 21 -1.06 -1.51 4.33
CA MET A 21 -2.13 -1.77 5.30
C MET A 21 -3.22 -0.70 5.27
N ALA A 22 -2.87 0.57 5.03
CA ALA A 22 -3.84 1.63 4.80
C ALA A 22 -4.62 1.42 3.50
N GLY A 23 -3.97 0.88 2.45
CA GLY A 23 -4.59 0.44 1.20
C GLY A 23 -5.64 -0.66 1.41
N VAL A 24 -5.31 -1.70 2.21
CA VAL A 24 -6.25 -2.77 2.59
C VAL A 24 -7.54 -2.17 3.15
N VAL A 25 -7.41 -1.29 4.16
CA VAL A 25 -8.56 -0.67 4.81
C VAL A 25 -9.32 0.24 3.84
N ARG A 26 -8.62 1.09 3.08
CA ARG A 26 -9.21 2.01 2.09
C ARG A 26 -10.07 1.26 1.09
N TYR A 27 -9.52 0.24 0.45
CA TYR A 27 -10.18 -0.47 -0.64
C TYR A 27 -11.31 -1.36 -0.14
N ALA A 28 -11.12 -2.01 1.02
CA ALA A 28 -12.19 -2.75 1.68
C ALA A 28 -13.37 -1.82 2.00
N HIS A 29 -13.13 -0.68 2.64
CA HIS A 29 -14.15 0.32 2.96
C HIS A 29 -14.84 0.87 1.71
N SER A 30 -14.05 1.29 0.72
CA SER A 30 -14.59 1.81 -0.55
C SER A 30 -15.54 0.81 -1.22
N SER A 31 -15.21 -0.48 -1.21
CA SER A 31 -16.06 -1.54 -1.78
C SER A 31 -17.43 -1.66 -1.12
N LEU A 32 -17.54 -1.30 0.17
CA LEU A 32 -18.81 -1.27 0.90
C LEU A 32 -19.66 -0.05 0.51
N MET A 33 -19.00 1.07 0.19
CA MET A 33 -19.66 2.35 -0.08
C MET A 33 -20.13 2.52 -1.54
N VAL A 34 -19.63 1.72 -2.49
CA VAL A 34 -20.08 1.80 -3.88
C VAL A 34 -21.57 1.47 -4.02
N THR A 35 -22.30 2.35 -4.69
CA THR A 35 -23.71 2.18 -5.07
C THR A 35 -23.96 2.57 -6.52
N GLY A 36 -25.12 2.21 -7.07
CA GLY A 36 -25.53 2.60 -8.43
C GLY A 36 -25.26 1.56 -9.52
N PRO A 37 -25.43 1.95 -10.81
CA PRO A 37 -25.19 1.08 -11.95
C PRO A 37 -23.75 0.57 -11.98
N TYR A 38 -23.54 -0.64 -12.48
CA TYR A 38 -22.21 -1.27 -12.56
C TYR A 38 -21.51 -1.49 -11.21
N ARG A 39 -22.25 -1.47 -10.10
CA ARG A 39 -21.70 -1.75 -8.76
C ARG A 39 -20.89 -3.04 -8.69
N ILE A 40 -21.42 -4.15 -9.23
CA ILE A 40 -20.81 -5.48 -9.11
C ILE A 40 -19.34 -5.48 -9.56
N PRO A 41 -19.00 -5.10 -10.81
CA PRO A 41 -17.60 -5.11 -11.25
C PRO A 41 -16.71 -4.13 -10.48
N ILE A 42 -17.24 -2.97 -10.05
CA ILE A 42 -16.45 -1.98 -9.29
C ILE A 42 -16.13 -2.52 -7.89
N VAL A 43 -17.10 -3.16 -7.23
CA VAL A 43 -16.89 -3.78 -5.91
C VAL A 43 -15.87 -4.91 -6.01
N THR A 44 -15.97 -5.77 -7.04
CA THR A 44 -14.98 -6.82 -7.28
C THR A 44 -13.59 -6.23 -7.46
N PHE A 45 -13.44 -5.22 -8.31
CA PHE A 45 -12.16 -4.52 -8.52
C PHE A 45 -11.58 -3.98 -7.21
N LEU A 46 -12.37 -3.27 -6.40
CA LEU A 46 -11.88 -2.72 -5.12
C LEU A 46 -11.49 -3.82 -4.12
N GLN A 47 -12.22 -4.93 -4.09
CA GLN A 47 -11.85 -6.07 -3.23
C GLN A 47 -10.55 -6.74 -3.69
N GLU A 48 -10.32 -6.83 -5.00
CA GLU A 48 -9.05 -7.31 -5.56
C GLU A 48 -7.89 -6.38 -5.16
N GLN A 49 -8.07 -5.06 -5.23
CA GLN A 49 -7.07 -4.09 -4.77
C GLN A 49 -6.76 -4.21 -3.27
N ALA A 50 -7.79 -4.44 -2.42
CA ALA A 50 -7.56 -4.70 -1.00
C ALA A 50 -6.71 -5.95 -0.75
N ASN A 51 -6.92 -7.02 -1.53
CA ASN A 51 -6.14 -8.24 -1.42
C ASN A 51 -4.70 -8.05 -1.93
N GLU A 52 -4.51 -7.29 -3.01
CA GLU A 52 -3.20 -6.94 -3.55
C GLU A 52 -2.36 -6.14 -2.54
N SER A 53 -2.95 -5.11 -1.93
CA SER A 53 -2.27 -4.36 -0.85
C SER A 53 -1.90 -5.25 0.33
N LEU A 54 -2.76 -6.20 0.73
CA LEU A 54 -2.43 -7.14 1.81
C LEU A 54 -1.24 -8.00 1.42
N GLN A 55 -1.20 -8.50 0.17
CA GLN A 55 -0.08 -9.28 -0.33
C GLN A 55 1.22 -8.48 -0.29
N HIS A 56 1.21 -7.23 -0.72
CA HIS A 56 2.39 -6.36 -0.66
C HIS A 56 2.86 -6.10 0.78
N ALA A 57 1.94 -5.82 1.71
CA ALA A 57 2.28 -5.62 3.11
C ALA A 57 2.94 -6.88 3.72
N LEU A 58 2.41 -8.07 3.40
CA LEU A 58 2.99 -9.34 3.87
C LEU A 58 4.39 -9.59 3.28
N GLN A 59 4.58 -9.34 1.98
CA GLN A 59 5.87 -9.48 1.32
C GLN A 59 6.92 -8.51 1.90
N ALA A 60 6.56 -7.24 2.07
CA ALA A 60 7.45 -6.26 2.69
C ALA A 60 7.80 -6.65 4.14
N GLY A 61 6.82 -7.14 4.90
CA GLY A 61 7.03 -7.66 6.26
C GLY A 61 7.98 -8.86 6.31
N GLU A 62 7.84 -9.81 5.38
CA GLU A 62 8.76 -10.96 5.27
C GLU A 62 10.19 -10.50 5.02
N LEU A 63 10.40 -9.56 4.10
CA LEU A 63 11.72 -8.98 3.83
C LEU A 63 12.34 -8.30 5.05
N ILE A 64 11.53 -7.56 5.84
CA ILE A 64 11.98 -6.96 7.09
C ILE A 64 12.45 -8.03 8.08
N THR A 65 11.65 -9.08 8.28
CA THR A 65 12.02 -10.18 9.20
C THR A 65 13.24 -10.96 8.73
N GLY A 66 13.46 -11.07 7.41
CA GLY A 66 14.65 -11.69 6.84
C GLY A 66 15.94 -10.92 7.12
N MET A 67 15.86 -9.64 7.49
CA MET A 67 16.98 -8.79 7.92
C MET A 67 16.98 -8.58 9.45
N ASP A 68 16.40 -9.50 10.22
CA ASP A 68 16.25 -9.43 11.68
C ASP A 68 15.51 -8.16 12.18
N GLY A 69 14.75 -7.51 11.30
CA GLY A 69 13.93 -6.34 11.61
C GLY A 69 12.57 -6.69 12.21
N HIS A 70 11.86 -5.68 12.72
CA HIS A 70 10.50 -5.82 13.24
C HIS A 70 9.51 -5.07 12.34
N PRO A 71 8.56 -5.79 11.69
CA PRO A 71 7.51 -5.15 10.91
C PRO A 71 6.60 -4.27 11.76
N SER A 72 6.28 -3.08 11.27
CA SER A 72 5.37 -2.15 11.93
C SER A 72 3.96 -2.71 12.01
N GLN A 73 3.26 -2.39 13.10
CA GLN A 73 1.84 -2.66 13.31
C GLN A 73 0.97 -1.41 13.06
N ILE A 74 1.60 -0.29 12.67
CA ILE A 74 0.93 0.98 12.44
C ILE A 74 0.24 0.93 11.07
N ILE A 75 -0.85 1.69 10.94
CA ILE A 75 -1.54 1.92 9.67
C ILE A 75 -1.34 3.39 9.33
N ALA A 76 -0.86 3.68 8.11
CA ALA A 76 -0.70 5.05 7.65
C ALA A 76 -2.06 5.79 7.61
N ASN A 77 -2.02 7.11 7.81
CA ASN A 77 -3.25 7.91 7.87
C ASN A 77 -4.05 7.84 6.55
N ILE A 78 -5.32 7.43 6.65
CA ILE A 78 -6.24 7.33 5.51
C ILE A 78 -7.02 8.64 5.40
N LYS A 79 -6.80 9.40 4.32
CA LYS A 79 -7.63 10.56 4.00
C LYS A 79 -8.90 10.11 3.27
N GLU A 80 -10.05 10.57 3.72
CA GLU A 80 -11.36 10.27 3.15
C GLU A 80 -12.18 11.56 2.99
N SER A 81 -12.68 11.82 1.78
CA SER A 81 -13.50 13.00 1.48
C SER A 81 -14.95 12.90 1.93
N HIS A 82 -15.41 11.69 2.31
CA HIS A 82 -16.81 11.32 2.56
C HIS A 82 -17.73 11.46 1.33
N ASP A 83 -17.17 11.72 0.14
CA ASP A 83 -17.88 11.62 -1.14
C ASP A 83 -17.62 10.22 -1.74
N HIS A 84 -18.68 9.42 -1.76
CA HIS A 84 -18.65 8.03 -2.24
C HIS A 84 -19.11 7.88 -3.69
N SER A 85 -19.09 8.96 -4.48
CA SER A 85 -19.22 8.83 -5.92
C SER A 85 -18.07 7.96 -6.47
N VAL A 86 -18.39 7.13 -7.47
CA VAL A 86 -17.38 6.23 -8.09
C VAL A 86 -16.16 7.01 -8.55
N LYS A 87 -16.37 8.21 -9.12
CA LYS A 87 -15.28 9.08 -9.56
C LYS A 87 -14.35 9.47 -8.41
N GLN A 88 -14.93 9.88 -7.27
CA GLN A 88 -14.15 10.29 -6.12
C GLN A 88 -13.39 9.11 -5.49
N ILE A 89 -14.04 7.96 -5.34
CA ILE A 89 -13.38 6.72 -4.86
C ILE A 89 -12.17 6.37 -5.74
N LEU A 90 -12.33 6.39 -7.06
CA LEU A 90 -11.25 6.09 -8.00
C LEU A 90 -10.14 7.14 -7.96
N GLN A 91 -10.47 8.42 -7.77
CA GLN A 91 -9.48 9.48 -7.63
C GLN A 91 -8.66 9.32 -6.34
N GLU A 92 -9.31 9.01 -5.22
CA GLU A 92 -8.61 8.77 -3.96
C GLU A 92 -7.75 7.49 -4.01
N GLY A 93 -8.20 6.46 -4.71
CA GLY A 93 -7.40 5.28 -5.03
C GLY A 93 -6.18 5.63 -5.88
N LEU A 94 -6.35 6.40 -6.95
CA LEU A 94 -5.24 6.85 -7.80
C LEU A 94 -4.20 7.66 -7.00
N ASP A 95 -4.65 8.59 -6.16
CA ASP A 95 -3.75 9.38 -5.32
C ASP A 95 -3.00 8.49 -4.31
N HIS A 96 -3.66 7.46 -3.78
CA HIS A 96 -3.03 6.45 -2.92
C HIS A 96 -1.94 5.68 -3.69
N GLU A 97 -2.26 5.15 -4.87
CA GLU A 97 -1.30 4.39 -5.69
C GLU A 97 -0.08 5.22 -6.10
N LEU A 98 -0.27 6.47 -6.50
CA LEU A 98 0.83 7.36 -6.87
C LEU A 98 1.81 7.59 -5.71
N ASN A 99 1.31 7.66 -4.48
CA ASN A 99 2.16 7.76 -3.29
C ASN A 99 2.86 6.44 -2.98
N SER A 100 2.17 5.30 -3.10
CA SER A 100 2.78 3.98 -2.92
C SER A 100 3.94 3.77 -3.90
N ILE A 101 3.73 4.08 -5.18
CA ILE A 101 4.77 4.04 -6.22
C ILE A 101 6.00 4.86 -5.85
N ASN A 102 5.83 6.04 -5.23
CA ASN A 102 6.97 6.84 -4.80
C ASN A 102 7.77 6.17 -3.69
N LEU A 103 7.12 5.51 -2.72
CA LEU A 103 7.80 4.72 -1.69
C LEU A 103 8.61 3.56 -2.30
N TYR A 104 8.04 2.85 -3.28
CA TYR A 104 8.77 1.80 -4.00
C TYR A 104 9.96 2.33 -4.81
N LYS A 105 9.83 3.52 -5.41
CA LYS A 105 10.96 4.17 -6.10
C LYS A 105 12.08 4.55 -5.12
N GLU A 106 11.73 5.06 -3.94
CA GLU A 106 12.71 5.33 -2.88
C GLU A 106 13.42 4.05 -2.45
N LEU A 107 12.66 2.96 -2.23
CA LEU A 107 13.24 1.65 -1.92
C LEU A 107 14.17 1.18 -3.04
N LEU A 108 13.76 1.29 -4.31
CA LEU A 108 14.56 0.88 -5.46
C LEU A 108 15.91 1.57 -5.49
N VAL A 109 15.95 2.88 -5.23
CA VAL A 109 17.21 3.64 -5.15
C VAL A 109 18.14 3.07 -4.06
N GLU A 110 17.58 2.63 -2.93
CA GLU A 110 18.36 2.09 -1.82
C GLU A 110 18.81 0.64 -2.00
N VAL A 111 18.18 -0.14 -2.87
CA VAL A 111 18.57 -1.54 -3.11
C VAL A 111 19.29 -1.74 -4.44
N ASP A 112 19.15 -0.83 -5.39
CA ASP A 112 19.77 -0.97 -6.70
C ASP A 112 21.31 -0.96 -6.59
N ASN A 113 21.92 -1.94 -7.26
CA ASN A 113 23.36 -2.20 -7.24
C ASN A 113 23.97 -2.35 -5.83
N ALA A 114 23.16 -2.68 -4.82
CA ALA A 114 23.58 -2.91 -3.44
C ALA A 114 23.63 -4.40 -3.07
N SER A 115 24.61 -4.79 -2.25
CA SER A 115 24.80 -6.14 -1.71
C SER A 115 25.39 -6.11 -0.30
#